data_AF-A0A7X2HMX9-F1
#
_entry.id   AF-A0A7X2HMX9-F1
#
_cell.length_a   1.000
_cell.length_b   1.000
_cell.length_c   1.000
_cell.angle_alpha   90.00
_cell.angle_beta   90.00
_cell.angle_gamma   90.00
#
_symmetry.space_group_name_H-M   'P 1'
#
loop_
_entity.id
_entity.type
_entity.pdbx_description
1 polymer ?
#
loop_
_entity_poly.entity_id
_entity_poly.type
_entity_poly.pdbx_seq_one_letter_code
_entity_poly.pdbx_strand_id
1 'polypeptide(L)'
;MSNKTNIKQSISAGDGNVQIGQVIVCGSATHSRCPTPPAPAKERMTIEQRAELTHIALQIELAEEGAVDAGTVWKALCNHLNGRGLEDVRDNTELSHEQYWAARSYLDGWLACARGDSLPRTGMIREIMRMWGIRGGLRASTMTLCERRFRAKALTDLTDAQLRAALWVTVADWQAYWAQLHSA
;
A
#
# COMPACT_ATOMS: atom_id res chain seq x y z
N MET A 1 5.33 -5.16 -48.92
CA MET A 1 5.18 -3.72 -48.55
C MET A 1 5.55 -3.59 -47.08
N SER A 2 6.66 -2.92 -46.76
CA SER A 2 7.26 -2.87 -45.41
C SER A 2 6.89 -1.53 -44.75
N ASN A 3 6.21 -1.57 -43.59
CA ASN A 3 5.88 -0.39 -42.81
C ASN A 3 7.15 0.14 -42.11
N LYS A 4 7.71 1.23 -42.62
CA LYS A 4 8.74 2.02 -41.93
C LYS A 4 8.06 2.97 -40.93
N THR A 5 8.06 2.64 -39.65
CA THR A 5 7.72 3.59 -38.58
C THR A 5 8.97 4.43 -38.25
N ASN A 6 9.02 5.67 -38.76
CA ASN A 6 10.04 6.63 -38.36
C ASN A 6 9.67 7.21 -36.98
N ILE A 7 10.38 6.82 -35.93
CA ILE A 7 10.28 7.44 -34.61
C ILE A 7 11.29 8.59 -34.57
N LYS A 8 10.81 9.84 -34.58
CA LYS A 8 11.65 11.03 -34.33
C LYS A 8 11.43 11.47 -32.88
N GLN A 9 12.41 11.26 -32.01
CA GLN A 9 12.48 11.94 -30.70
C GLN A 9 13.61 12.97 -30.75
N SER A 10 13.25 14.23 -30.52
CA SER A 10 14.17 15.36 -30.36
C SER A 10 14.43 15.55 -28.87
N ILE A 11 15.66 15.31 -28.41
CA ILE A 11 16.12 15.70 -27.07
C ILE A 11 16.64 17.12 -27.19
N SER A 12 15.76 18.10 -27.00
CA SER A 12 16.13 19.51 -27.01
C SER A 12 16.10 20.05 -25.58
N ALA A 13 17.30 20.39 -25.10
CA ALA A 13 17.68 21.15 -23.90
C ALA A 13 17.68 20.41 -22.55
N GLY A 14 18.88 20.15 -22.03
CA GLY A 14 19.15 19.83 -20.63
C GLY A 14 20.39 18.96 -20.46
N ASP A 15 21.47 19.52 -19.91
CA ASP A 15 22.72 18.85 -19.55
C ASP A 15 22.51 17.79 -18.44
N GLY A 16 21.84 16.70 -18.78
CA GLY A 16 21.64 15.54 -17.90
C GLY A 16 22.07 14.27 -18.62
N ASN A 17 22.95 13.48 -18.02
CA ASN A 17 23.35 12.17 -18.51
C ASN A 17 22.14 11.22 -18.54
N VAL A 18 21.41 11.19 -19.65
CA VAL A 18 20.43 10.14 -19.92
C VAL A 18 21.16 8.96 -20.54
N GLN A 19 21.54 7.97 -19.72
CA GLN A 19 21.95 6.66 -20.22
C GLN A 19 20.70 5.86 -20.55
N ILE A 20 20.38 5.74 -21.84
CA ILE A 20 19.36 4.80 -22.32
C ILE A 20 19.99 3.41 -22.30
N GLY A 21 19.73 2.64 -21.23
CA GLY A 21 20.30 1.30 -21.05
C GLY A 21 19.87 0.30 -22.13
N GLN A 22 18.61 0.32 -22.57
CA GLN A 22 18.12 -0.56 -23.64
C GLN A 22 16.77 -0.06 -24.20
N VAL A 23 16.65 0.04 -25.52
CA VAL A 23 15.37 0.28 -26.21
C VAL A 23 14.88 -1.05 -26.78
N ILE A 24 13.77 -1.58 -26.24
CA ILE A 24 13.18 -2.82 -26.73
C ILE A 24 12.04 -2.47 -27.69
N VAL A 25 12.25 -2.72 -28.98
CA VAL A 25 11.22 -2.59 -30.02
C VAL A 25 10.65 -3.98 -30.28
N CYS A 26 9.52 -4.31 -29.66
CA CYS A 26 8.81 -5.56 -29.93
C CYS A 26 8.01 -5.46 -31.23
N GLY A 27 8.64 -5.79 -32.35
CA GLY A 27 7.96 -6.11 -33.60
C GLY A 27 7.30 -7.48 -33.52
N SER A 28 6.00 -7.56 -33.82
CA SER A 28 5.28 -8.83 -33.88
C SER A 28 5.72 -9.62 -35.11
N ALA A 29 6.63 -10.59 -34.93
CA ALA A 29 6.84 -11.69 -35.84
C ALA A 29 7.50 -12.88 -35.11
N THR A 30 6.72 -13.95 -34.94
CA THR A 30 7.12 -15.37 -34.94
C THR A 30 8.35 -15.81 -34.14
N HIS A 31 8.07 -16.43 -32.99
CA HIS A 31 8.82 -17.49 -32.32
C HIS A 31 10.36 -17.48 -32.40
N SER A 32 10.99 -16.85 -31.41
CA SER A 32 12.23 -17.35 -30.82
C SER A 32 12.10 -17.26 -29.31
N ARG A 33 12.06 -18.41 -28.62
CA ARG A 33 12.13 -18.48 -27.16
C ARG A 33 13.56 -18.09 -26.75
N CYS A 34 13.81 -16.79 -26.58
CA CYS A 34 14.92 -16.38 -25.73
C CYS A 34 14.68 -16.96 -24.33
N PRO A 35 15.63 -17.70 -23.74
CA PRO A 35 15.54 -18.02 -22.32
C PRO A 35 15.56 -16.70 -21.57
N THR A 36 14.44 -16.38 -20.91
CA THR A 36 14.37 -15.27 -19.97
C THR A 36 15.53 -15.47 -18.97
N PRO A 37 16.42 -14.48 -18.77
CA PRO A 37 17.42 -14.60 -17.72
C PRO A 37 16.70 -14.93 -16.41
N PRO A 38 17.27 -15.83 -15.56
CA PRO A 38 16.66 -16.15 -14.28
C PRO A 38 16.42 -14.83 -13.55
N ALA A 39 15.17 -14.61 -13.13
CA ALA A 39 14.83 -13.43 -12.36
C ALA A 39 15.82 -13.32 -11.19
N PRO A 40 16.40 -12.13 -10.93
CA PRO A 40 17.31 -11.98 -9.80
C PRO A 40 16.61 -12.52 -8.57
N ALA A 41 17.30 -13.40 -7.82
CA ALA A 41 16.77 -13.92 -6.57
C ALA A 41 16.33 -12.71 -5.73
N LYS A 42 15.05 -12.67 -5.32
CA LYS A 42 14.54 -11.58 -4.48
C LYS A 42 15.43 -11.51 -3.24
N GLU A 43 16.28 -10.50 -3.19
CA GLU A 43 17.17 -10.31 -2.07
C GLU A 43 16.31 -10.08 -0.83
N ARG A 44 16.52 -10.90 0.20
CA ARG A 44 15.78 -10.77 1.46
C ARG A 44 16.19 -9.46 2.13
N MET A 45 15.28 -8.88 2.91
CA MET A 45 15.65 -7.75 3.77
C MET A 45 16.84 -8.10 4.67
N THR A 46 17.67 -7.11 4.93
CA THR A 46 18.73 -7.19 5.95
C THR A 46 18.13 -7.34 7.35
N ILE A 47 18.94 -7.79 8.30
CA ILE A 47 18.52 -7.96 9.71
C ILE A 47 18.13 -6.61 10.29
N GLU A 48 18.89 -5.57 9.97
CA GLU A 48 18.69 -4.19 10.43
C GLU A 48 17.37 -3.62 9.91
N GLN A 49 17.10 -3.79 8.61
CA GLN A 49 15.83 -3.38 8.00
C GLN A 49 14.63 -4.09 8.65
N ARG A 50 14.75 -5.40 8.90
CA ARG A 50 13.70 -6.17 9.55
C ARG A 50 13.50 -5.74 11.01
N ALA A 51 14.58 -5.48 11.73
CA ALA A 51 14.53 -5.01 13.11
C ALA A 51 13.83 -3.64 13.21
N GLU A 52 14.12 -2.73 12.28
CA GLU A 52 13.49 -1.42 12.23
C GLU A 52 11.99 -1.50 11.95
N LEU A 53 11.56 -2.26 10.94
CA LEU A 53 10.13 -2.47 10.67
C LEU A 53 9.42 -3.12 11.86
N THR A 54 10.09 -4.04 12.55
CA THR A 54 9.56 -4.68 13.77
C THR A 54 9.39 -3.65 14.88
N HIS A 55 10.36 -2.76 15.05
CA HIS A 55 10.28 -1.68 16.02
C HIS A 55 9.10 -0.75 15.74
N ILE A 56 8.85 -0.37 14.49
CA ILE A 56 7.69 0.47 14.12
C ILE A 56 6.38 -0.29 14.39
N ALA A 57 6.31 -1.60 14.07
CA ALA A 57 5.13 -2.42 14.35
C ALA A 57 4.79 -2.46 15.86
N LEU A 58 5.80 -2.55 16.73
CA LEU A 58 5.60 -2.47 18.18
C LEU A 58 5.13 -1.07 18.62
N GLN A 59 5.63 0.00 17.99
CA GLN A 59 5.12 1.35 18.27
C GLN A 59 3.65 1.51 17.86
N ILE A 60 3.22 0.85 16.78
CA ILE A 60 1.82 0.84 16.34
C ILE A 60 0.95 0.11 17.37
N GLU A 61 1.36 -1.07 17.82
CA GLU A 61 0.64 -1.82 18.87
C GLU A 61 0.42 -0.96 20.13
N LEU A 62 1.45 -0.23 20.56
CA LEU A 62 1.35 0.70 21.69
C LEU A 62 0.42 1.87 21.40
N ALA A 63 0.49 2.46 20.20
CA ALA A 63 -0.33 3.62 19.81
C ALA A 63 -1.81 3.26 19.58
N GLU A 64 -2.09 2.01 19.21
CA GLU A 64 -3.44 1.47 19.07
C GLU A 64 -4.01 0.96 20.40
N GLU A 65 -3.30 1.18 21.53
CA GLU A 65 -3.72 0.80 22.87
C GLU A 65 -4.10 -0.68 23.00
N GLY A 66 -3.40 -1.55 22.28
CA GLY A 66 -3.66 -3.00 22.25
C GLY A 66 -4.84 -3.43 21.39
N ALA A 67 -5.47 -2.53 20.62
CA ALA A 67 -6.49 -2.89 19.65
C ALA A 67 -5.96 -3.82 18.55
N VAL A 68 -4.66 -3.73 18.23
CA VAL A 68 -3.96 -4.64 17.33
C VAL A 68 -2.58 -4.98 17.87
N ASP A 69 -2.17 -6.24 17.70
CA ASP A 69 -0.81 -6.69 18.01
C ASP A 69 0.15 -6.51 16.82
N ALA A 70 1.46 -6.51 17.11
CA ALA A 70 2.50 -6.39 16.08
C ALA A 70 2.44 -7.53 15.03
N GLY A 71 1.92 -8.71 15.40
CA GLY A 71 1.73 -9.82 14.46
C GLY A 71 0.70 -9.50 13.37
N THR A 72 -0.42 -8.88 13.75
CA THR A 72 -1.49 -8.41 12.86
C THR A 72 -0.99 -7.28 11.97
N VAL A 73 -0.18 -6.36 12.52
CA VAL A 73 0.49 -5.31 11.75
C VAL A 73 1.38 -5.92 10.66
N TRP A 74 2.23 -6.89 11.01
CA TRP A 74 3.08 -7.61 10.06
C TRP A 74 2.28 -8.33 8.98
N LYS A 75 1.20 -9.02 9.35
CA LYS A 75 0.32 -9.72 8.41
C LYS A 75 -0.31 -8.74 7.41
N ALA A 76 -0.82 -7.62 7.89
CA ALA A 76 -1.43 -6.59 7.05
C ALA A 76 -0.41 -5.95 6.09
N LEU A 77 0.79 -5.66 6.59
CA LEU A 77 1.91 -5.16 5.79
C LEU A 77 2.29 -6.12 4.67
N CYS A 78 2.49 -7.39 4.99
CA CYS A 78 2.86 -8.43 4.01
C CYS A 78 1.78 -8.61 2.94
N ASN A 79 0.49 -8.61 3.34
CA ASN A 79 -0.62 -8.67 2.40
C ASN A 79 -0.61 -7.47 1.44
N HIS A 80 -0.45 -6.26 1.99
CA HIS A 80 -0.41 -5.03 1.19
C HIS A 80 0.70 -5.06 0.13
N LEU A 81 1.92 -5.41 0.53
CA LEU A 81 3.09 -5.33 -0.36
C LEU A 81 3.22 -6.51 -1.32
N ASN A 82 2.67 -7.67 -0.99
CA ASN A 82 2.68 -8.83 -1.87
C ASN A 82 1.51 -8.84 -2.86
N GLY A 83 0.76 -7.72 -2.97
CA GLY A 83 -0.37 -7.59 -3.90
C GLY A 83 -1.51 -8.54 -3.58
N ARG A 84 -1.51 -9.13 -2.39
CA ARG A 84 -2.58 -10.01 -1.92
C ARG A 84 -3.57 -9.10 -1.21
N GLY A 85 -4.67 -8.79 -1.90
CA GLY A 85 -5.91 -8.51 -1.16
C GLY A 85 -6.08 -9.61 -0.11
N LEU A 86 -6.62 -9.27 1.07
CA LEU A 86 -6.56 -10.06 2.31
C LEU A 86 -7.23 -11.46 2.25
N GLU A 87 -7.55 -11.97 1.07
CA GLU A 87 -8.29 -13.20 0.80
C GLU A 87 -7.40 -14.44 0.61
N ASP A 88 -6.09 -14.31 0.33
CA ASP A 88 -5.21 -15.46 0.08
C ASP A 88 -4.09 -15.57 1.13
N VAL A 89 -4.44 -16.16 2.28
CA VAL A 89 -3.53 -16.44 3.41
C VAL A 89 -2.65 -17.63 3.05
N ARG A 90 -1.55 -17.37 2.35
CA ARG A 90 -0.34 -18.20 2.49
C ARG A 90 0.64 -17.43 3.34
N ASP A 91 1.33 -18.13 4.25
CA ASP A 91 2.34 -17.59 5.19
C ASP A 91 3.61 -17.06 4.50
N ASN A 92 3.47 -16.20 3.49
CA ASN A 92 4.60 -15.55 2.86
C ASN A 92 4.81 -14.19 3.53
N THR A 93 5.37 -14.26 4.74
CA THR A 93 5.75 -13.12 5.59
C THR A 93 7.09 -12.49 5.19
N GLU A 94 7.73 -13.03 4.14
CA GLU A 94 9.01 -12.52 3.66
C GLU A 94 8.78 -11.33 2.71
N LEU A 95 9.36 -10.18 3.08
CA LEU A 95 9.51 -9.01 2.21
C LEU A 95 10.92 -8.98 1.62
N SER A 96 11.04 -8.53 0.37
CA SER A 96 12.33 -8.30 -0.26
C SER A 96 12.96 -6.97 0.18
N HIS A 97 14.28 -6.85 -0.02
CA HIS A 97 15.01 -5.61 0.20
C HIS A 97 14.39 -4.43 -0.56
N GLU A 98 13.96 -4.65 -1.80
CA GLU A 98 13.28 -3.63 -2.62
C GLU A 98 11.95 -3.14 -2.01
N GLN A 99 11.26 -3.98 -1.23
CA GLN A 99 9.99 -3.65 -0.58
C GLN A 99 10.18 -2.85 0.73
N TYR A 100 11.40 -2.73 1.26
CA TYR A 100 11.67 -2.11 2.55
C TYR A 100 11.14 -0.67 2.66
N TRP A 101 11.40 0.19 1.67
CA TRP A 101 10.95 1.60 1.72
C TRP A 101 9.43 1.73 1.64
N ALA A 102 8.79 0.89 0.84
CA ALA A 102 7.33 0.82 0.79
C ALA A 102 6.74 0.33 2.11
N ALA A 103 7.42 -0.64 2.75
CA ALA A 103 7.03 -1.15 4.06
C ALA A 103 7.14 -0.09 5.14
N ARG A 104 8.28 0.61 5.18
CA ARG A 104 8.53 1.70 6.12
C ARG A 104 7.48 2.79 5.97
N SER A 105 7.24 3.26 4.74
CA SER A 105 6.22 4.28 4.46
C SER A 105 4.80 3.84 4.85
N TYR A 106 4.47 2.56 4.68
CA TYR A 106 3.18 2.01 5.11
C TYR A 106 3.04 2.03 6.63
N LEU A 107 4.06 1.56 7.36
CA LEU A 107 4.04 1.54 8.82
C LEU A 107 4.07 2.94 9.43
N ASP A 108 4.87 3.86 8.87
CA ASP A 108 4.90 5.26 9.31
C ASP A 108 3.53 5.94 9.12
N GLY A 109 2.83 5.64 8.02
CA GLY A 109 1.47 6.13 7.76
C GLY A 109 0.44 5.61 8.76
N TRP A 110 0.53 4.31 9.11
CA TRP A 110 -0.32 3.72 10.14
C TRP A 110 -0.01 4.36 11.50
N LEU A 111 1.25 4.42 11.90
CA LEU A 111 1.64 4.99 13.19
C LEU A 111 1.18 6.45 13.35
N ALA A 112 1.30 7.26 12.30
CA ALA A 112 0.77 8.62 12.26
C ALA A 112 -0.76 8.64 12.42
N CYS A 113 -1.48 7.73 11.74
CA CYS A 113 -2.92 7.59 11.90
C CYS A 113 -3.32 7.21 13.33
N ALA A 114 -2.64 6.24 13.94
CA ALA A 114 -2.91 5.76 15.29
C ALA A 114 -2.69 6.87 16.33
N ARG A 115 -1.70 7.74 16.11
CA ARG A 115 -1.43 8.92 16.96
C ARG A 115 -2.39 10.09 16.74
N GLY A 116 -3.25 10.02 15.72
CA GLY A 116 -4.15 11.12 15.34
C GLY A 116 -3.45 12.26 14.60
N ASP A 117 -2.28 12.00 14.01
CA ASP A 117 -1.54 13.00 13.23
C ASP A 117 -2.28 13.36 11.93
N SER A 118 -2.02 14.56 11.42
CA SER A 118 -2.60 14.99 10.14
C SER A 118 -1.95 14.26 8.98
N LEU A 119 -2.74 13.47 8.24
CA LEU A 119 -2.31 12.76 7.05
C LEU A 119 -2.59 13.57 5.77
N PRO A 120 -1.74 13.45 4.73
CA PRO A 120 -2.10 13.91 3.40
C PRO A 120 -3.28 13.10 2.84
N ARG A 121 -3.96 13.64 1.82
CA ARG A 121 -5.13 13.00 1.18
C ARG A 121 -4.91 11.52 0.82
N THR A 122 -3.79 11.22 0.17
CA THR A 122 -3.43 9.85 -0.23
C THR A 122 -3.20 8.94 0.98
N GLY A 123 -2.64 9.49 2.07
CA GLY A 123 -2.49 8.80 3.35
C GLY A 123 -3.85 8.45 3.96
N MET A 124 -4.75 9.41 4.07
CA MET A 124 -6.10 9.17 4.61
C MET A 124 -6.86 8.08 3.83
N ILE A 125 -6.84 8.12 2.49
CA ILE A 125 -7.49 7.08 1.67
C ILE A 125 -6.86 5.71 1.92
N ARG A 126 -5.53 5.64 1.97
CA ARG A 126 -4.81 4.39 2.20
C ARG A 126 -5.15 3.78 3.56
N GLU A 127 -5.22 4.60 4.61
CA GLU A 127 -5.55 4.13 5.95
C GLU A 127 -6.98 3.60 6.05
N ILE A 128 -7.96 4.30 5.44
CA ILE A 128 -9.33 3.81 5.35
C ILE A 128 -9.37 2.45 4.63
N MET A 129 -8.76 2.35 3.46
CA MET A 129 -8.74 1.11 2.67
C MET A 129 -8.01 -0.03 3.38
N ARG A 130 -6.95 0.27 4.13
CA ARG A 130 -6.23 -0.68 4.97
C ARG A 130 -7.15 -1.27 6.04
N MET A 131 -7.81 -0.43 6.83
CA MET A 131 -8.73 -0.87 7.87
C MET A 131 -9.87 -1.72 7.27
N TRP A 132 -10.41 -1.34 6.11
CA TRP A 132 -11.40 -2.15 5.39
C TRP A 132 -10.85 -3.51 4.96
N GLY A 133 -9.60 -3.55 4.52
CA GLY A 133 -8.95 -4.80 4.14
C GLY A 133 -8.79 -5.75 5.33
N ILE A 134 -8.42 -5.23 6.50
CA ILE A 134 -8.28 -6.01 7.72
C ILE A 134 -9.66 -6.43 8.26
N ARG A 135 -10.64 -5.53 8.20
CA ARG A 135 -12.01 -5.77 8.64
C ARG A 135 -13.00 -5.34 7.55
N GLY A 136 -13.44 -6.31 6.74
CA GLY A 136 -14.37 -6.07 5.62
C GLY A 136 -15.66 -5.35 6.01
N GLY A 137 -16.15 -5.55 7.23
CA GLY A 137 -17.37 -4.90 7.74
C GLY A 137 -17.31 -3.36 7.83
N LEU A 138 -16.11 -2.78 7.94
CA LEU A 138 -15.92 -1.32 8.02
C LEU A 138 -16.23 -0.58 6.72
N ARG A 139 -16.12 -1.28 5.59
CA ARG A 139 -16.36 -0.68 4.27
C ARG A 139 -17.81 -0.20 4.15
N ALA A 140 -18.76 -1.04 4.55
CA ALA A 140 -20.17 -0.74 4.43
C ALA A 140 -20.58 0.47 5.28
N SER A 141 -20.11 0.57 6.53
CA SER A 141 -20.41 1.70 7.42
C SER A 141 -19.82 3.01 6.89
N THR A 142 -18.55 2.97 6.50
CA THR A 142 -17.84 4.16 5.98
C THR A 142 -18.47 4.65 4.67
N MET A 143 -18.78 3.75 3.73
CA MET A 143 -19.41 4.14 2.46
C MET A 143 -20.85 4.64 2.65
N THR A 144 -21.61 4.07 3.59
CA THR A 144 -22.96 4.55 3.93
C THR A 144 -22.92 6.00 4.42
N LEU A 145 -21.94 6.36 5.25
CA LEU A 145 -21.73 7.75 5.67
C LEU A 145 -21.41 8.65 4.47
N CYS A 146 -20.48 8.22 3.61
CA CYS A 146 -20.05 9.01 2.45
C CYS A 146 -21.22 9.31 1.51
N GLU A 147 -22.05 8.31 1.23
CA GLU A 147 -23.21 8.47 0.36
C GLU A 147 -24.30 9.33 1.01
N ARG A 148 -24.66 9.06 2.27
CA ARG A 148 -25.76 9.78 2.94
C ARG A 148 -25.41 11.22 3.27
N ARG A 149 -24.18 11.49 3.72
CA ARG A 149 -23.79 12.80 4.26
C ARG A 149 -23.09 13.68 3.23
N PHE A 150 -22.28 13.09 2.36
CA PHE A 150 -21.46 13.82 1.39
C PHE A 150 -21.92 13.64 -0.06
N ARG A 151 -22.88 12.73 -0.31
CA ARG A 151 -23.36 12.36 -1.66
C ARG A 151 -22.24 11.86 -2.57
N ALA A 152 -21.20 11.25 -1.99
CA ALA A 152 -20.05 10.72 -2.70
C ALA A 152 -20.07 9.19 -2.73
N LYS A 153 -19.73 8.61 -3.88
CA LYS A 153 -19.69 7.14 -4.10
C LYS A 153 -18.27 6.57 -4.06
N ALA A 154 -17.26 7.42 -4.07
CA ALA A 154 -15.87 7.04 -3.89
C ALA A 154 -15.15 7.99 -2.94
N LEU A 155 -14.15 7.48 -2.21
CA LEU A 155 -13.30 8.30 -1.34
C LEU A 155 -12.57 9.41 -2.11
N THR A 156 -12.26 9.15 -3.38
CA THR A 156 -11.60 10.10 -4.30
C THR A 156 -12.45 11.32 -4.60
N ASP A 157 -13.77 11.26 -4.40
CA ASP A 157 -14.70 12.35 -4.69
C ASP A 157 -14.86 13.31 -3.50
N LEU A 158 -14.36 12.93 -2.32
CA LEU A 158 -14.48 13.71 -1.09
C LEU A 158 -13.52 14.90 -1.07
N THR A 159 -13.89 16.01 -0.45
CA THR A 159 -12.90 17.05 -0.08
C THR A 159 -12.00 16.55 1.05
N ASP A 160 -10.88 17.23 1.31
CA ASP A 160 -9.97 16.80 2.38
C ASP A 160 -10.62 16.84 3.78
N ALA A 161 -11.52 17.79 4.03
CA ALA A 161 -12.30 17.84 5.27
C ALA A 161 -13.28 16.65 5.39
N GLN A 162 -13.95 16.30 4.29
CA GLN A 162 -14.87 15.15 4.25
C GLN A 162 -14.12 13.83 4.38
N LEU A 163 -12.95 13.72 3.76
CA LEU A 163 -12.09 12.54 3.86
C LEU A 163 -11.54 12.37 5.27
N ARG A 164 -11.15 13.46 5.93
CA ARG A 164 -10.78 13.44 7.35
C ARG A 164 -11.95 12.96 8.21
N ALA A 165 -13.17 13.49 7.99
CA ALA A 165 -14.35 13.03 8.71
C ALA A 165 -14.65 11.54 8.48
N ALA A 166 -14.50 11.06 7.24
CA ALA A 166 -14.65 9.63 6.93
C ALA A 166 -13.61 8.78 7.68
N LEU A 167 -12.33 9.20 7.69
CA LEU A 167 -11.27 8.53 8.43
C LEU A 167 -11.59 8.44 9.93
N TRP A 168 -11.99 9.55 10.55
CA TRP A 168 -12.37 9.56 11.98
C TRP A 168 -13.47 8.56 12.31
N VAL A 169 -14.51 8.47 11.47
CA VAL A 169 -15.60 7.49 11.69
C VAL A 169 -15.10 6.07 11.49
N THR A 170 -14.28 5.81 10.45
CA THR A 170 -13.69 4.47 10.25
C THR A 170 -12.81 4.05 11.43
N VAL A 171 -12.02 4.97 12.00
CA VAL A 171 -11.19 4.71 13.18
C VAL A 171 -12.06 4.42 14.41
N ALA A 172 -13.16 5.16 14.61
CA ALA A 172 -14.08 4.89 15.72
C ALA A 172 -14.74 3.50 15.60
N ASP A 173 -15.23 3.13 14.41
CA ASP A 173 -15.82 1.80 14.16
C ASP A 173 -14.76 0.68 14.27
N TRP A 174 -13.51 0.98 13.92
CA TRP A 174 -12.35 0.10 14.10
C TRP A 174 -12.07 -0.13 15.58
N GLN A 175 -11.98 0.91 16.40
CA GLN A 175 -11.77 0.76 17.84
C GLN A 175 -12.91 0.00 18.52
N ALA A 176 -14.16 0.30 18.14
CA ALA A 176 -15.34 -0.38 18.68
C ALA A 176 -15.34 -1.90 18.41
N TYR A 177 -14.79 -2.33 17.28
CA TYR A 177 -14.61 -3.75 16.97
C TYR A 177 -13.75 -4.47 17.99
N TRP A 178 -12.56 -3.92 18.21
CA TRP A 178 -11.53 -4.57 19.01
C TRP A 178 -11.96 -4.57 20.47
N ALA A 179 -12.64 -3.53 20.94
CA ALA A 179 -13.26 -3.50 22.27
C ALA A 179 -14.28 -4.65 22.48
N GLN A 180 -15.09 -4.97 21.47
CA GLN A 180 -16.04 -6.10 21.53
C GLN A 180 -15.33 -7.45 21.58
N LEU A 181 -14.21 -7.59 20.86
CA LEU A 181 -13.46 -8.84 20.77
C LEU A 181 -12.74 -9.20 22.07
N HIS A 182 -12.33 -8.19 22.86
CA HIS A 182 -11.73 -8.39 24.19
C HIS A 182 -12.76 -8.56 25.33
N SER A 183 -14.04 -8.31 25.05
CA SER A 183 -15.14 -8.43 26.03
C SER A 183 -15.91 -9.75 25.93
N ALA A 184 -15.58 -10.60 24.95
CA ALA A 184 -16.18 -11.90 24.69
C ALA A 184 -15.25 -13.04 25.10
#